data_AF-A0AAV6ZQV3-F1
#
_entry.id   AF-A0AAV6ZQV3-F1
#
_cell.length_a   1.000
_cell.length_b   1.000
_cell.length_c   1.000
_cell.angle_alpha   90.00
_cell.angle_beta   90.00
_cell.angle_gamma   90.00
#
_symmetry.space_group_name_H-M   'P 1'
#
loop_
_entity.id
_entity.type
_entity.pdbx_description
1 polymer ?
#
loop_
_entity_poly.entity_id
_entity_poly.type
_entity_poly.pdbx_seq_one_letter_code
_entity_poly.pdbx_strand_id
1 'polypeptide(L)'
;MMAEYEYPDQPSKIEDTHSNGPSDHDALLKLFLPVAYSITCVLGLIGNVLIIIVFVFFEKVKTLTDTFLMNLAIADILFLHTLPFLAYESAESWIFGDALCKIIRGTYRVNLYTSMLTLTAITVDRFISITQVTKANKYQVTKHKWSFILRTLVKARGVQKKKSMKIIVAIVVIFIVTQLPHNALVMAITLNKKLFFNPIFIRGSIVMEALAYIHACLNPILYFFVGTKFRKHFWRIFRCLGRHKMQEETTDPLRGTEGDSKNLSATTNICATSV
;
A
#
# COMPACT_ATOMS: atom_id res chain seq x y z
N MET A 1 -37.73 38.17 -0.61
CA MET A 1 -37.37 39.46 -1.22
C MET A 1 -35.96 39.32 -1.76
N MET A 2 -35.83 38.80 -2.98
CA MET A 2 -34.54 38.67 -3.67
C MET A 2 -34.52 39.75 -4.75
N ALA A 3 -33.50 40.60 -4.74
CA ALA A 3 -33.28 41.59 -5.77
C ALA A 3 -32.74 40.90 -7.04
N GLU A 4 -33.40 41.15 -8.17
CA GLU A 4 -32.90 40.87 -9.51
C GLU A 4 -31.63 41.69 -9.77
N TYR A 5 -30.62 41.04 -10.35
CA TYR A 5 -29.43 41.71 -10.86
C TYR A 5 -29.42 41.54 -12.38
N GLU A 6 -29.69 42.64 -13.09
CA GLU A 6 -29.70 42.76 -14.55
C GLU A 6 -28.27 42.59 -15.11
N TYR A 7 -28.07 41.76 -16.14
CA TYR A 7 -26.81 41.62 -16.87
C TYR A 7 -26.93 42.32 -18.23
N PRO A 8 -25.96 43.15 -18.66
CA PRO A 8 -26.04 43.87 -19.94
C PRO A 8 -25.70 42.97 -21.14
N ASP A 9 -26.45 43.16 -22.23
CA ASP A 9 -26.41 42.45 -23.51
C ASP A 9 -25.01 42.25 -24.14
N GLN A 10 -24.74 41.06 -24.67
CA GLN A 10 -23.64 40.78 -25.60
C GLN A 10 -24.14 40.74 -27.07
N PRO A 11 -23.43 41.33 -28.04
CA PRO A 11 -23.77 41.17 -29.45
C PRO A 11 -23.13 39.92 -30.07
N SER A 12 -23.99 39.16 -30.76
CA SER A 12 -23.81 38.35 -31.97
C SER A 12 -22.69 37.30 -32.09
N LYS A 13 -23.16 36.05 -32.28
CA LYS A 13 -22.52 34.87 -32.85
C LYS A 13 -21.51 35.16 -33.98
N ILE A 14 -20.32 34.58 -33.86
CA ILE A 14 -19.61 33.96 -34.99
C ILE A 14 -19.47 32.48 -34.63
N GLU A 15 -20.29 31.68 -35.30
CA GLU A 15 -20.22 30.22 -35.35
C GLU A 15 -18.99 29.84 -36.19
N ASP A 16 -17.87 29.53 -35.54
CA ASP A 16 -16.84 28.69 -36.14
C ASP A 16 -16.88 27.33 -35.46
N THR A 17 -17.68 26.46 -36.06
CA THR A 17 -17.82 25.05 -35.71
C THR A 17 -16.55 24.30 -36.12
N HIS A 18 -15.49 24.45 -35.34
CA HIS A 18 -14.49 23.38 -35.22
C HIS A 18 -14.91 22.51 -34.04
N SER A 19 -15.80 21.56 -34.33
CA SER A 19 -16.09 20.43 -33.47
C SER A 19 -14.82 19.60 -33.28
N ASN A 20 -13.92 20.06 -32.41
CA ASN A 20 -12.91 19.21 -31.84
C ASN A 20 -13.65 18.28 -30.89
N GLY A 21 -13.90 17.05 -31.34
CA GLY A 21 -14.24 15.95 -30.44
C GLY A 21 -13.24 15.92 -29.28
N PRO A 22 -13.60 15.34 -28.12
CA PRO A 22 -12.67 15.24 -27.00
C PRO A 22 -11.36 14.65 -27.52
N SER A 23 -10.26 15.41 -27.38
CA SER A 23 -8.97 14.98 -27.91
C SER A 23 -8.65 13.58 -27.38
N ASP A 24 -8.16 12.65 -28.21
CA ASP A 24 -8.03 11.22 -27.86
C ASP A 24 -7.34 10.99 -26.50
N HIS A 25 -6.43 11.91 -26.12
CA HIS A 25 -5.79 11.96 -24.81
C HIS A 25 -6.75 12.17 -23.64
N ASP A 26 -7.75 13.04 -23.78
CA ASP A 26 -8.73 13.31 -22.72
C ASP A 26 -9.68 12.13 -22.54
N ALA A 27 -10.03 11.42 -23.62
CA ALA A 27 -10.79 10.17 -23.56
C ALA A 27 -9.99 9.05 -22.87
N LEU A 28 -8.70 8.92 -23.21
CA LEU A 28 -7.79 7.96 -22.58
C LEU A 28 -7.63 8.24 -21.07
N LEU A 29 -7.51 9.51 -20.67
CA LEU A 29 -7.38 9.90 -19.26
C LEU A 29 -8.66 9.62 -18.46
N LYS A 30 -9.85 9.79 -19.05
CA LYS A 30 -11.13 9.45 -18.42
C LYS A 30 -11.30 7.95 -18.18
N LEU A 31 -10.78 7.11 -19.08
CA LEU A 31 -10.77 5.65 -18.89
C LEU A 31 -9.68 5.19 -17.90
N PHE A 32 -8.54 5.89 -17.88
CA PHE A 32 -7.37 5.51 -17.10
C PHE A 32 -7.63 5.46 -15.58
N LEU A 33 -8.33 6.43 -15.01
CA LEU A 33 -8.55 6.52 -13.56
C LEU A 33 -9.39 5.38 -12.99
N PRO A 34 -10.62 5.11 -13.50
CA PRO A 34 -11.43 4.02 -13.00
C PRO A 34 -10.72 2.66 -13.10
N VAL A 35 -9.98 2.44 -14.19
CA VAL A 35 -9.19 1.22 -14.40
C VAL A 35 -8.04 1.13 -13.40
N ALA A 36 -7.27 2.20 -13.22
CA ALA A 36 -6.15 2.26 -12.29
C ALA A 36 -6.61 2.04 -10.83
N TYR A 37 -7.72 2.65 -10.42
CA TYR A 37 -8.31 2.48 -9.09
C TYR A 37 -8.82 1.04 -8.88
N SER A 38 -9.47 0.45 -9.88
CA SER A 38 -9.95 -0.93 -9.80
C SER A 38 -8.79 -1.93 -9.67
N ILE A 39 -7.75 -1.78 -10.48
CA ILE A 39 -6.54 -2.63 -10.41
C ILE A 39 -5.85 -2.46 -9.05
N THR A 40 -5.69 -1.22 -8.58
CA THR A 40 -5.07 -0.93 -7.29
C THR A 40 -5.85 -1.54 -6.14
N CYS A 41 -7.18 -1.47 -6.18
CA CYS A 41 -8.07 -2.08 -5.21
C CYS A 41 -7.84 -3.60 -5.11
N VAL A 42 -7.91 -4.31 -6.24
CA VAL A 42 -7.76 -5.77 -6.28
C VAL A 42 -6.37 -6.21 -5.80
N LEU A 43 -5.31 -5.64 -6.38
CA LEU A 43 -3.94 -6.01 -6.03
C LEU A 43 -3.61 -5.65 -4.58
N GLY A 44 -4.07 -4.48 -4.14
CA GLY A 44 -3.87 -3.98 -2.78
C GLY A 44 -4.58 -4.87 -1.76
N LEU A 45 -5.83 -5.26 -1.99
CA LEU A 45 -6.58 -6.10 -1.05
C LEU A 45 -5.93 -7.48 -0.93
N ILE A 46 -5.60 -8.12 -2.04
CA ILE A 46 -4.93 -9.43 -2.05
C ILE A 46 -3.61 -9.36 -1.25
N GLY A 47 -2.78 -8.36 -1.54
CA GLY A 47 -1.48 -8.21 -0.90
C GLY A 47 -1.57 -7.90 0.60
N ASN A 48 -2.41 -6.94 0.99
CA ASN A 48 -2.51 -6.51 2.39
C ASN A 48 -3.25 -7.53 3.26
N VAL A 49 -4.25 -8.24 2.74
CA VAL A 49 -4.89 -9.37 3.46
C VAL A 49 -3.89 -10.50 3.68
N LEU A 50 -3.08 -10.83 2.67
CA LEU A 50 -2.03 -11.85 2.80
C LEU A 50 -1.01 -11.50 3.89
N ILE A 51 -0.65 -10.22 4.04
CA ILE A 51 0.19 -9.74 5.13
C ILE A 51 -0.45 -10.07 6.49
N ILE A 52 -1.72 -9.73 6.67
CA ILE A 52 -2.45 -10.00 7.91
C ILE A 52 -2.51 -11.50 8.20
N ILE A 53 -2.82 -12.34 7.20
CA ILE A 53 -2.85 -13.80 7.34
C ILE A 53 -1.49 -14.34 7.82
N VAL A 54 -0.40 -13.94 7.17
CA VAL A 54 0.95 -14.37 7.56
C VAL A 54 1.24 -13.98 9.01
N PHE A 55 0.93 -12.74 9.41
CA PHE A 55 1.18 -12.28 10.76
C PHE A 55 0.32 -12.95 11.84
N VAL A 56 -0.96 -13.18 11.57
CA VAL A 56 -1.88 -13.78 12.55
C VAL A 56 -1.56 -15.26 12.78
N PHE A 57 -1.23 -16.00 11.71
CA PHE A 57 -1.10 -17.46 11.79
C PHE A 57 0.35 -17.97 11.93
N PHE A 58 1.34 -17.22 11.45
CA PHE A 58 2.73 -17.72 11.39
C PHE A 58 3.67 -17.04 12.39
N GLU A 59 3.35 -15.85 12.87
CA GLU A 59 4.18 -15.11 13.83
C GLU A 59 3.64 -15.27 15.25
N LYS A 60 4.24 -16.21 16.01
CA LYS A 60 3.89 -16.46 17.42
C LYS A 60 4.40 -15.37 18.35
N VAL A 61 5.48 -14.67 17.98
CA VAL A 61 6.07 -13.58 18.77
C VAL A 61 6.18 -12.35 17.88
N LYS A 62 5.34 -11.35 18.16
CA LYS A 62 5.28 -10.12 17.37
C LYS A 62 6.44 -9.21 17.75
N THR A 63 7.29 -8.87 16.78
CA THR A 63 8.27 -7.78 16.98
C THR A 63 7.59 -6.43 16.80
N LEU A 64 8.27 -5.35 17.24
CA LEU A 64 7.80 -3.98 17.01
C LEU A 64 7.55 -3.71 15.52
N THR A 65 8.49 -4.12 14.65
CA THR A 65 8.36 -3.98 13.19
C THR A 65 7.12 -4.70 12.68
N ASP A 66 6.81 -5.89 13.19
CA ASP A 66 5.66 -6.70 12.74
C ASP A 66 4.33 -6.03 13.10
N THR A 67 4.25 -5.41 14.28
CA THR A 67 3.08 -4.65 14.72
C THR A 67 2.86 -3.40 13.85
N PHE A 68 3.93 -2.69 13.49
CA PHE A 68 3.83 -1.55 12.58
C PHE A 68 3.39 -1.96 11.17
N LEU A 69 3.88 -3.09 10.66
CA LEU A 69 3.46 -3.64 9.37
C LEU A 69 1.98 -4.03 9.37
N MET A 70 1.48 -4.57 10.48
CA MET A 70 0.07 -4.89 10.65
C MET A 70 -0.80 -3.62 10.65
N ASN A 71 -0.38 -2.57 11.38
CA ASN A 71 -1.09 -1.28 11.39
C ASN A 71 -1.13 -0.65 9.98
N LEU A 72 -0.03 -0.73 9.23
CA LEU A 72 0.03 -0.27 7.85
C LEU A 72 -0.94 -1.04 6.95
N ALA A 73 -0.98 -2.37 7.06
CA ALA A 73 -1.89 -3.20 6.26
C ALA A 73 -3.37 -2.89 6.56
N ILE A 74 -3.72 -2.60 7.82
CA ILE A 74 -5.08 -2.20 8.20
C ILE A 74 -5.44 -0.85 7.57
N ALA A 75 -4.55 0.15 7.66
CA ALA A 75 -4.78 1.46 7.07
C ALA A 75 -4.89 1.40 5.52
N ASP A 76 -4.03 0.61 4.88
CA ASP A 76 -4.09 0.36 3.44
C ASP A 76 -5.43 -0.31 3.06
N ILE A 77 -5.90 -1.32 3.80
CA ILE A 77 -7.21 -1.96 3.53
C ILE A 77 -8.36 -0.96 3.66
N LEU A 78 -8.39 -0.14 4.71
CA LEU A 78 -9.42 0.88 4.90
C LEU A 78 -9.46 1.86 3.72
N PHE A 79 -8.29 2.26 3.23
CA PHE A 79 -8.17 3.09 2.04
C PHE A 79 -8.58 2.37 0.75
N LEU A 80 -8.20 1.11 0.56
CA LEU A 80 -8.53 0.35 -0.64
C LEU A 80 -10.05 0.17 -0.82
N HIS A 81 -10.80 0.06 0.27
CA HIS A 81 -12.27 0.02 0.23
C HIS A 81 -12.91 1.32 -0.26
N THR A 82 -12.22 2.45 -0.23
CA THR A 82 -12.74 3.72 -0.76
C THR A 82 -12.49 3.87 -2.26
N LEU A 83 -11.55 3.11 -2.84
CA LEU A 83 -11.20 3.20 -4.27
C LEU A 83 -12.34 2.88 -5.25
N PRO A 84 -13.25 1.91 -5.00
CA PRO A 84 -14.40 1.69 -5.87
C PRO A 84 -15.32 2.91 -5.98
N PHE A 85 -15.50 3.66 -4.90
CA PHE A 85 -16.28 4.90 -4.91
C PHE A 85 -15.59 6.00 -5.71
N LEU A 86 -14.25 6.08 -5.65
CA LEU A 86 -13.46 7.00 -6.48
C LEU A 86 -13.46 6.58 -7.96
N ALA A 87 -13.50 5.29 -8.25
CA ALA A 87 -13.66 4.77 -9.61
C ALA A 87 -15.03 5.14 -10.19
N TYR A 88 -16.08 5.08 -9.38
CA TYR A 88 -17.39 5.58 -9.75
C TYR A 88 -17.39 7.10 -9.97
N GLU A 89 -16.83 7.90 -9.04
CA GLU A 89 -16.73 9.37 -9.16
C GLU A 89 -15.97 9.83 -10.41
N SER A 90 -14.99 9.05 -10.86
CA SER A 90 -14.21 9.37 -12.06
C SER A 90 -14.90 8.99 -13.36
N ALA A 91 -15.86 8.06 -13.33
CA ALA A 91 -16.67 7.68 -14.48
C ALA A 91 -17.98 8.48 -14.57
N GLU A 92 -18.60 8.75 -13.43
CA GLU A 92 -19.96 9.29 -13.30
C GLU A 92 -20.03 10.41 -12.26
N SER A 93 -21.10 11.21 -12.30
CA SER A 93 -21.31 12.28 -11.32
C SER A 93 -21.49 11.75 -9.89
N TRP A 94 -20.92 12.47 -8.92
CA TRP A 94 -20.99 12.10 -7.50
C TRP A 94 -22.42 12.19 -6.92
N ILE A 95 -22.94 11.06 -6.40
CA ILE A 95 -24.30 10.98 -5.84
C ILE A 95 -24.35 10.66 -4.33
N PHE A 96 -23.26 10.23 -3.71
CA PHE A 96 -23.27 9.69 -2.34
C PHE A 96 -23.25 10.75 -1.21
N GLY A 97 -23.40 12.02 -1.56
CA GLY A 97 -23.47 13.14 -0.61
C GLY A 97 -22.10 13.60 -0.08
N ASP A 98 -22.11 14.73 0.65
CA ASP A 98 -20.91 15.42 1.12
C ASP A 98 -20.15 14.65 2.23
N ALA A 99 -20.89 13.98 3.12
CA ALA A 99 -20.30 13.21 4.21
C ALA A 99 -19.37 12.08 3.69
N LEU A 100 -19.84 11.30 2.71
CA LEU A 100 -19.04 10.21 2.15
C LEU A 100 -17.84 10.74 1.35
N CYS A 101 -18.00 11.87 0.63
CA CYS A 101 -16.91 12.54 -0.07
C CYS A 101 -15.78 12.95 0.90
N LYS A 102 -16.15 13.55 2.05
CA LYS A 102 -15.21 13.92 3.10
C LYS A 102 -14.53 12.71 3.74
N ILE A 103 -15.28 11.64 4.01
CA ILE A 103 -14.75 10.39 4.58
C ILE A 103 -13.73 9.77 3.62
N ILE A 104 -14.09 9.61 2.34
CA ILE A 104 -13.22 8.98 1.34
C ILE A 104 -11.89 9.74 1.21
N ARG A 105 -11.95 11.07 1.08
CA ARG A 105 -10.74 11.90 0.99
C ARG A 105 -9.97 11.93 2.32
N GLY A 106 -10.68 11.88 3.45
CA GLY A 106 -10.09 11.77 4.78
C GLY A 106 -9.32 10.47 4.98
N THR A 107 -9.87 9.34 4.53
CA THR A 107 -9.24 8.01 4.63
C THR A 107 -7.90 7.98 3.91
N TYR A 108 -7.80 8.58 2.72
CA TYR A 108 -6.52 8.71 2.02
C TYR A 108 -5.48 9.48 2.85
N ARG A 109 -5.87 10.61 3.48
CA ARG A 109 -4.99 11.39 4.36
C ARG A 109 -4.55 10.59 5.59
N VAL A 110 -5.46 9.85 6.22
CA VAL A 110 -5.14 8.97 7.35
C VAL A 110 -4.16 7.88 6.95
N ASN A 111 -4.33 7.28 5.76
CA ASN A 111 -3.41 6.26 5.27
C ASN A 111 -2.00 6.83 5.02
N LEU A 112 -1.93 8.02 4.42
CA LEU A 112 -0.68 8.73 4.19
C LEU A 112 0.07 8.98 5.51
N TYR A 113 -0.61 9.53 6.52
CA TYR A 113 0.00 9.79 7.82
C TYR A 113 0.41 8.50 8.54
N THR A 114 -0.42 7.46 8.49
CA THR A 114 -0.08 6.15 9.08
C THR A 114 1.17 5.57 8.43
N SER A 115 1.30 5.68 7.11
CA SER A 115 2.49 5.27 6.36
C SER A 115 3.73 6.03 6.79
N MET A 116 3.65 7.36 6.88
CA MET A 116 4.76 8.22 7.33
C MET A 116 5.22 7.88 8.75
N LEU A 117 4.27 7.76 9.69
CA LEU A 117 4.55 7.45 11.09
C LEU A 117 5.15 6.05 11.25
N THR A 118 4.62 5.06 10.51
CA THR A 118 5.15 3.69 10.48
C THR A 118 6.58 3.66 9.96
N LEU A 119 6.86 4.34 8.84
CA LEU A 119 8.21 4.41 8.26
C LEU A 119 9.20 5.09 9.20
N THR A 120 8.76 6.15 9.88
CA THR A 120 9.55 6.85 10.90
C THR A 120 9.87 5.92 12.06
N ALA A 121 8.87 5.23 12.59
CA ALA A 121 9.04 4.27 13.69
C ALA A 121 9.98 3.12 13.31
N ILE A 122 9.84 2.55 12.10
CA ILE A 122 10.75 1.51 11.59
C ILE A 122 12.19 2.02 11.49
N THR A 123 12.38 3.26 11.04
CA THR A 123 13.70 3.87 10.93
C THR A 123 14.34 4.07 12.31
N VAL A 124 13.56 4.57 13.28
CA VAL A 124 13.99 4.75 14.67
C VAL A 124 14.34 3.41 15.32
N ASP A 125 13.52 2.37 15.14
CA ASP A 125 13.81 1.00 15.61
C ASP A 125 15.18 0.51 15.11
N ARG A 126 15.47 0.70 13.82
CA ARG A 126 16.76 0.30 13.25
C ARG A 126 17.91 1.12 13.78
N PHE A 127 17.72 2.42 13.95
CA PHE A 127 18.74 3.28 14.52
C PHE A 127 19.13 2.85 15.95
N ILE A 128 18.14 2.59 16.81
CA ILE A 128 18.36 2.09 18.17
C ILE A 128 19.06 0.72 18.13
N SER A 129 18.59 -0.20 17.29
CA SER A 129 19.19 -1.53 17.13
C SER A 129 20.64 -1.51 16.60
N ILE A 130 21.01 -0.48 15.83
CA ILE A 130 22.38 -0.29 15.34
C ILE A 130 23.28 0.26 16.44
N THR A 131 22.83 1.31 17.13
CA THR A 131 23.60 2.00 18.18
C THR A 131 23.80 1.15 19.44
N GLN A 132 22.84 0.29 19.81
CA GLN A 132 23.01 -0.63 20.93
C GLN A 132 24.08 -1.70 20.66
N VAL A 133 24.17 -2.19 19.42
CA VAL A 133 25.17 -3.21 19.05
C VAL A 133 26.58 -2.63 19.00
N THR A 134 26.75 -1.36 18.62
CA THR A 134 28.08 -0.72 18.66
C THR A 134 28.55 -0.48 20.09
N LYS A 135 27.66 -0.09 21.01
CA LYS A 135 27.96 -0.04 22.45
C LYS A 135 28.34 -1.42 22.99
N ALA A 136 27.51 -2.44 22.75
CA ALA A 136 27.80 -3.81 23.18
C ALA A 136 29.10 -4.38 22.61
N ASN A 137 29.46 -4.03 21.36
CA ASN A 137 30.73 -4.42 20.76
C ASN A 137 31.93 -3.78 21.44
N LYS A 138 31.85 -2.50 21.87
CA LYS A 138 32.92 -1.84 22.63
C LYS A 138 33.23 -2.56 23.95
N TYR A 139 32.22 -3.09 24.64
CA TYR A 139 32.40 -3.87 25.87
C TYR A 139 32.97 -5.28 25.65
N GLN A 140 32.86 -5.84 24.45
CA GLN A 140 33.26 -7.23 24.18
C GLN A 140 34.68 -7.39 23.59
N VAL A 141 35.38 -6.29 23.27
CA VAL A 141 36.78 -6.35 22.78
C VAL A 141 37.76 -6.88 23.85
N THR A 142 37.36 -6.94 25.13
CA THR A 142 38.24 -7.32 26.25
C THR A 142 38.28 -8.84 26.58
N LYS A 143 37.47 -9.71 25.94
CA LYS A 143 37.45 -11.16 26.25
C LYS A 143 37.91 -12.04 25.08
N HIS A 144 39.20 -12.36 25.07
CA HIS A 144 39.92 -12.92 23.91
C HIS A 144 39.68 -14.41 23.53
N LYS A 145 38.95 -15.23 24.29
CA LYS A 145 38.72 -16.66 23.91
C LYS A 145 37.45 -16.93 23.08
N TRP A 146 36.46 -16.03 23.08
CA TRP A 146 35.24 -16.15 22.26
C TRP A 146 35.30 -15.33 20.96
N SER A 147 36.46 -14.73 20.66
CA SER A 147 36.69 -13.78 19.56
C SER A 147 36.26 -14.31 18.20
N PHE A 148 36.49 -15.60 17.89
CA PHE A 148 36.14 -16.17 16.58
C PHE A 148 34.63 -16.33 16.36
N ILE A 149 33.93 -16.89 17.35
CA ILE A 149 32.47 -17.07 17.31
C ILE A 149 31.80 -15.69 17.33
N LEU A 150 32.29 -14.78 18.17
CA LEU A 150 31.76 -13.43 18.26
C LEU A 150 31.97 -12.63 16.97
N ARG A 151 33.16 -12.69 16.35
CA ARG A 151 33.43 -12.06 15.04
C ARG A 151 32.53 -12.63 13.95
N THR A 152 32.31 -13.95 13.93
CA THR A 152 31.41 -14.60 12.97
C THR A 152 29.96 -14.18 13.19
N LEU A 153 29.48 -14.12 14.43
CA LEU A 153 28.14 -13.65 14.77
C LEU A 153 27.94 -12.15 14.49
N VAL A 154 28.94 -11.31 14.76
CA VAL A 154 28.90 -9.87 14.45
C VAL A 154 28.92 -9.66 12.94
N LYS A 155 29.73 -10.41 12.18
CA LYS A 155 29.77 -10.36 10.72
C LYS A 155 28.46 -10.87 10.12
N ALA A 156 27.91 -11.98 10.60
CA ALA A 156 26.61 -12.51 10.19
C ALA A 156 25.44 -11.55 10.55
N ARG A 157 25.45 -10.96 11.75
CA ARG A 157 24.48 -9.93 12.18
C ARG A 157 24.64 -8.64 11.37
N GLY A 158 25.85 -8.26 11.00
CA GLY A 158 26.13 -7.14 10.10
C GLY A 158 25.60 -7.37 8.67
N VAL A 159 25.73 -8.58 8.13
CA VAL A 159 25.16 -8.97 6.83
C VAL A 159 23.63 -8.97 6.88
N GLN A 160 23.01 -9.52 7.93
CA GLN A 160 21.55 -9.46 8.12
C GLN A 160 21.06 -8.00 8.25
N LYS A 161 21.81 -7.13 8.95
CA LYS A 161 21.50 -5.71 9.06
C LYS A 161 21.56 -5.00 7.71
N LYS A 162 22.60 -5.21 6.90
CA LYS A 162 22.69 -4.66 5.54
C LYS A 162 21.51 -5.12 4.66
N LYS A 163 21.06 -6.38 4.80
CA LYS A 163 19.87 -6.89 4.09
C LYS A 163 18.58 -6.20 4.57
N SER A 164 18.38 -6.03 5.88
CA SER A 164 17.19 -5.36 6.41
C SER A 164 17.13 -3.86 6.08
N MET A 165 18.27 -3.18 6.05
CA MET A 165 18.34 -1.75 5.72
C MET A 165 17.98 -1.48 4.26
N LYS A 166 18.36 -2.37 3.34
CA LYS A 166 17.95 -2.28 1.92
C LYS A 166 16.43 -2.26 1.77
N ILE A 167 15.71 -3.03 2.59
CA ILE A 167 14.24 -3.04 2.60
C ILE A 167 13.68 -1.67 2.94
N ILE A 168 14.18 -1.07 4.02
CA ILE A 168 13.69 0.22 4.52
C ILE A 168 14.00 1.33 3.53
N VAL A 169 15.22 1.38 3.00
CA VAL A 169 15.58 2.35 1.97
C VAL A 169 14.67 2.20 0.75
N ALA A 170 14.35 0.97 0.32
CA ALA A 170 13.42 0.77 -0.78
C ALA A 170 11.99 1.25 -0.45
N ILE A 171 11.49 1.03 0.77
CA ILE A 171 10.17 1.56 1.22
C ILE A 171 10.18 3.09 1.17
N VAL A 172 11.22 3.73 1.72
CA VAL A 172 11.35 5.19 1.72
C VAL A 172 11.37 5.73 0.29
N VAL A 173 12.14 5.12 -0.61
CA VAL A 173 12.23 5.55 -2.01
C VAL A 173 10.88 5.43 -2.71
N ILE A 174 10.18 4.31 -2.55
CA ILE A 174 8.85 4.12 -3.14
C ILE A 174 7.85 5.14 -2.60
N PHE A 175 7.87 5.38 -1.28
CA PHE A 175 7.03 6.40 -0.66
C PHE A 175 7.30 7.79 -1.26
N ILE A 176 8.56 8.19 -1.39
CA ILE A 176 8.93 9.48 -1.97
C ILE A 176 8.48 9.56 -3.43
N VAL A 177 8.79 8.55 -4.25
CA VAL A 177 8.47 8.56 -5.69
C VAL A 177 6.96 8.61 -5.93
N THR A 178 6.17 7.92 -5.11
CA THR A 178 4.72 7.87 -5.29
C THR A 178 3.99 9.05 -4.67
N GLN A 179 4.43 9.53 -3.50
CA GLN A 179 3.69 10.53 -2.72
C GLN A 179 4.17 11.96 -2.93
N LEU A 180 5.48 12.17 -3.11
CA LEU A 180 6.03 13.52 -3.20
C LEU A 180 5.51 14.29 -4.43
N PRO A 181 5.44 13.69 -5.64
CA PRO A 181 5.00 14.43 -6.82
C PRO A 181 3.56 14.96 -6.69
N HIS A 182 2.63 14.12 -6.22
CA HIS A 182 1.24 14.52 -6.01
C HIS A 182 1.11 15.64 -4.99
N ASN A 183 1.75 15.49 -3.82
CA ASN A 183 1.65 16.50 -2.75
C ASN A 183 2.35 17.82 -3.13
N ALA A 184 3.47 17.77 -3.84
CA ALA A 184 4.15 18.96 -4.35
C ALA A 184 3.28 19.68 -5.40
N LEU A 185 2.63 18.94 -6.30
CA LEU A 185 1.76 19.50 -7.32
C LEU A 185 0.51 20.16 -6.70
N VAL A 186 -0.15 19.49 -5.76
CA VAL A 186 -1.28 20.06 -5.01
C VAL A 186 -0.87 21.33 -4.26
N MET A 187 0.32 21.33 -3.65
CA MET A 187 0.87 22.53 -3.01
C MET A 187 1.09 23.68 -4.00
N ALA A 188 1.67 23.41 -5.17
CA ALA A 188 1.87 24.42 -6.21
C ALA A 188 0.55 25.05 -6.71
N ILE A 189 -0.47 24.21 -6.94
CA ILE A 189 -1.82 24.65 -7.31
C ILE A 189 -2.46 25.48 -6.18
N THR A 190 -2.24 25.10 -4.92
CA THR A 190 -2.76 25.82 -3.74
C THR A 190 -2.12 27.21 -3.61
N LEU A 191 -0.81 27.33 -3.87
CA LEU A 191 -0.08 28.60 -3.82
C LEU A 191 -0.42 29.53 -4.98
N ASN A 192 -0.70 28.98 -6.16
CA ASN A 192 -1.05 29.76 -7.33
C ASN A 192 -2.24 29.14 -8.08
N LYS A 193 -3.44 29.63 -7.76
CA LYS A 193 -4.70 29.16 -8.34
C LYS A 193 -4.77 29.28 -9.87
N LYS A 194 -3.92 30.11 -10.52
CA LYS A 194 -3.85 30.16 -11.99
C LYS A 194 -3.36 28.84 -12.60
N LEU A 195 -2.55 28.06 -11.85
CA LEU A 195 -2.13 26.72 -12.28
C LEU A 195 -3.31 25.75 -12.35
N PHE A 196 -4.35 25.94 -11.52
CA PHE A 196 -5.53 25.08 -11.54
C PHE A 196 -6.26 25.12 -12.89
N PHE A 197 -6.31 26.29 -13.54
CA PHE A 197 -6.96 26.45 -14.84
C PHE A 197 -6.07 26.03 -16.02
N ASN A 198 -4.83 25.62 -15.75
CA ASN A 198 -3.89 25.24 -16.80
C ASN A 198 -4.05 23.75 -17.14
N PRO A 199 -4.38 23.38 -18.39
CA PRO A 199 -4.73 22.00 -18.75
C PRO A 199 -3.57 21.02 -18.54
N ILE A 200 -2.31 21.48 -18.64
CA ILE A 200 -1.12 20.66 -18.37
C ILE A 200 -1.09 20.24 -16.90
N PHE A 201 -1.40 21.15 -15.99
CA PHE A 201 -1.43 20.88 -14.56
C PHE A 201 -2.60 19.99 -14.15
N ILE A 202 -3.77 20.16 -14.77
CA ILE A 202 -4.94 19.28 -14.57
C ILE A 202 -4.61 17.85 -15.02
N ARG A 203 -4.06 17.68 -16.23
CA ARG A 203 -3.65 16.36 -16.73
C ARG A 203 -2.56 15.75 -15.85
N GLY A 204 -1.61 16.57 -15.40
CA GLY A 204 -0.57 16.15 -14.46
C GLY A 204 -1.14 15.67 -13.13
N SER A 205 -2.15 16.35 -12.56
CA SER A 205 -2.71 15.97 -11.26
C SER A 205 -3.40 14.62 -11.30
N ILE A 206 -4.09 14.30 -12.39
CA ILE A 206 -4.74 13.01 -12.63
C ILE A 206 -3.70 11.86 -12.58
N VAL A 207 -2.58 12.00 -13.30
CA VAL A 207 -1.53 10.98 -13.33
C VAL A 207 -0.84 10.84 -11.97
N MET A 208 -0.54 11.97 -11.31
CA MET A 208 0.10 11.96 -10.00
C MET A 208 -0.82 11.39 -8.92
N GLU A 209 -2.12 11.61 -8.99
CA GLU A 209 -3.11 11.02 -8.08
C GLU A 209 -3.18 9.51 -8.22
N ALA A 210 -3.25 9.00 -9.47
CA ALA A 210 -3.21 7.56 -9.71
C ALA A 210 -1.92 6.94 -9.15
N LEU A 211 -0.77 7.57 -9.38
CA LEU A 211 0.52 7.13 -8.85
C LEU A 211 0.54 7.12 -7.30
N ALA A 212 -0.05 8.14 -6.68
CA ALA A 212 -0.13 8.23 -5.23
C ALA A 212 -1.00 7.13 -4.62
N TYR A 213 -2.10 6.73 -5.27
CA TYR A 213 -2.97 5.66 -4.77
C TYR A 213 -2.38 4.26 -5.00
N ILE A 214 -1.63 4.06 -6.10
CA ILE A 214 -0.91 2.81 -6.39
C ILE A 214 0.06 2.42 -5.26
N HIS A 215 0.57 3.39 -4.49
CA HIS A 215 1.41 3.13 -3.31
C HIS A 215 0.87 2.02 -2.39
N ALA A 216 -0.43 1.99 -2.13
CA ALA A 216 -1.06 1.02 -1.21
C ALA A 216 -0.90 -0.44 -1.68
N CYS A 217 -0.75 -0.70 -2.98
CA CYS A 217 -0.51 -2.06 -3.49
C CYS A 217 0.98 -2.39 -3.67
N LEU A 218 1.87 -1.39 -3.71
CA LEU A 218 3.32 -1.59 -3.81
C LEU A 218 3.92 -2.10 -2.49
N ASN A 219 3.32 -1.76 -1.35
CA ASN A 219 3.77 -2.17 -0.02
C ASN A 219 3.93 -3.72 0.10
N PRO A 220 2.89 -4.55 -0.10
CA PRO A 220 3.02 -6.01 -0.13
C PRO A 220 4.01 -6.56 -1.15
N ILE A 221 4.02 -5.99 -2.37
CA ILE A 221 4.92 -6.42 -3.46
C ILE A 221 6.37 -6.26 -3.01
N LEU A 222 6.70 -5.12 -2.41
CA LEU A 222 8.03 -4.85 -1.91
C LEU A 222 8.42 -5.82 -0.78
N TYR A 223 7.51 -6.11 0.16
CA TYR A 223 7.78 -7.09 1.22
C TYR A 223 8.01 -8.49 0.66
N PHE A 224 7.32 -8.88 -0.41
CA PHE A 224 7.56 -10.16 -1.08
C PHE A 224 8.92 -10.23 -1.79
N PHE A 225 9.29 -9.18 -2.54
CA PHE A 225 10.52 -9.16 -3.33
C PHE A 225 11.78 -8.88 -2.50
N VAL A 226 11.65 -8.08 -1.45
CA VAL A 226 12.77 -7.55 -0.68
C VAL A 226 12.83 -8.13 0.74
N GLY A 227 11.69 -8.61 1.27
CA GLY A 227 11.55 -9.25 2.58
C GLY A 227 11.87 -10.75 2.58
N THR A 228 13.04 -11.10 3.12
CA THR A 228 13.44 -12.51 3.28
C THR A 228 12.61 -13.29 4.31
N LYS A 229 12.11 -12.61 5.36
CA LYS A 229 11.23 -13.21 6.37
C LYS A 229 9.86 -13.56 5.79
N PHE A 230 9.19 -12.58 5.19
CA PHE A 230 7.86 -12.73 4.61
C PHE A 230 7.83 -13.84 3.56
N ARG A 231 8.82 -13.85 2.65
CA ARG A 231 8.96 -14.89 1.63
C ARG A 231 9.04 -16.31 2.21
N LYS A 232 9.73 -16.50 3.35
CA LYS A 232 9.84 -17.81 4.01
C LYS A 232 8.48 -18.32 4.50
N HIS A 233 7.69 -17.45 5.12
CA HIS A 233 6.35 -17.80 5.61
C HIS A 233 5.36 -17.99 4.46
N PHE A 234 5.42 -17.12 3.45
CA PHE A 234 4.60 -17.25 2.24
C PHE A 234 4.80 -18.60 1.52
N TRP A 235 6.05 -19.03 1.31
CA TRP A 235 6.32 -20.33 0.70
C TRP A 235 5.86 -21.50 1.59
N ARG A 236 5.81 -21.31 2.92
CA ARG A 236 5.26 -22.32 3.83
C ARG A 236 3.75 -22.47 3.61
N ILE A 237 3.02 -21.37 3.46
CA ILE A 237 1.59 -21.38 3.09
C ILE A 237 1.39 -22.10 1.77
N PHE A 238 2.12 -21.71 0.72
CA PHE A 238 1.95 -22.30 -0.61
C PHE A 238 2.23 -23.81 -0.63
N ARG A 239 3.24 -24.27 0.13
CA ARG A 239 3.52 -25.71 0.28
C ARG A 239 2.45 -26.44 1.10
N CYS A 240 1.87 -25.83 2.13
CA CYS A 240 0.73 -26.41 2.87
C CYS A 240 -0.50 -26.52 1.96
N LEU A 241 -0.84 -25.47 1.21
CA LEU A 241 -1.96 -25.48 0.26
C LEU A 241 -1.76 -26.49 -0.87
N GLY A 242 -0.52 -26.60 -1.39
CA GLY A 242 -0.17 -27.58 -2.41
C GLY A 242 -0.27 -29.04 -1.93
N ARG A 243 0.01 -29.31 -0.65
CA ARG A 243 -0.16 -30.65 -0.05
C ARG A 243 -1.64 -31.03 0.13
N HIS A 244 -2.49 -30.06 0.48
CA HIS A 244 -3.93 -30.29 0.57
C HIS A 244 -4.55 -30.66 -0.78
N LYS A 245 -4.15 -29.96 -1.85
CA LYS A 245 -4.67 -30.22 -3.20
C LYS A 245 -4.38 -31.64 -3.70
N MET A 246 -3.27 -32.26 -3.27
CA MET A 246 -2.97 -33.67 -3.53
C MET A 246 -3.78 -34.64 -2.67
N GLN A 247 -4.15 -34.27 -1.44
CA GLN A 247 -4.92 -35.12 -0.54
C GLN A 247 -6.41 -35.17 -0.91
N GLU A 248 -6.94 -34.05 -1.42
CA GLU A 248 -8.33 -33.94 -1.89
C GLU A 248 -8.57 -34.77 -3.18
N GLU A 249 -7.57 -34.91 -4.04
CA GLU A 249 -7.62 -35.80 -5.23
C GLU A 249 -7.52 -37.30 -4.90
N THR A 250 -7.15 -37.68 -3.67
CA THR A 250 -6.98 -39.09 -3.27
C THR A 250 -8.15 -39.63 -2.43
N THR A 251 -9.22 -38.84 -2.19
CA THR A 251 -10.37 -39.26 -1.36
C THR A 251 -11.66 -39.31 -2.19
N ASP A 252 -12.30 -40.48 -2.19
CA ASP A 252 -13.43 -40.95 -3.02
C ASP A 252 -14.65 -40.00 -3.25
N PRO A 253 -15.46 -40.21 -4.32
CA PRO A 253 -16.52 -39.30 -4.80
C PRO A 253 -17.82 -39.23 -3.96
N LEU A 254 -17.87 -39.76 -2.73
CA LEU A 254 -19.13 -39.92 -1.98
C LEU A 254 -19.08 -39.25 -0.60
N ARG A 255 -19.15 -37.91 -0.57
CA ARG A 255 -19.78 -37.22 0.56
C ARG A 255 -20.22 -35.79 0.22
N GLY A 256 -21.53 -35.59 0.21
CA GLY A 256 -22.16 -34.30 -0.01
C GLY A 256 -21.88 -33.28 1.11
N THR A 257 -21.72 -32.04 0.66
CA THR A 257 -22.28 -30.80 1.21
C THR A 257 -22.52 -30.73 2.72
N GLU A 258 -21.56 -30.14 3.44
CA GLU A 258 -21.74 -29.19 4.56
C GLU A 258 -20.38 -29.01 5.26
N GLY A 259 -19.58 -27.99 4.89
CA GLY A 259 -18.29 -27.83 5.59
C GLY A 259 -17.32 -26.71 5.23
N ASP A 260 -17.59 -25.83 4.27
CA ASP A 260 -16.52 -24.92 3.78
C ASP A 260 -15.99 -23.91 4.81
N SER A 261 -16.80 -23.46 5.77
CA SER A 261 -16.34 -22.46 6.75
C SER A 261 -15.57 -23.05 7.94
N LYS A 262 -15.71 -24.35 8.23
CA LYS A 262 -15.00 -25.03 9.34
C LYS A 262 -13.64 -25.56 8.88
N ASN A 263 -13.52 -25.92 7.62
CA ASN A 263 -12.29 -26.48 7.05
C ASN A 263 -11.19 -25.43 6.92
N LEU A 264 -11.50 -24.17 6.61
CA LEU A 264 -10.47 -23.12 6.55
C LEU A 264 -9.81 -22.85 7.92
N SER A 265 -10.59 -22.87 9.01
CA SER A 265 -10.05 -22.73 10.37
C SER A 265 -9.25 -23.96 10.82
N ALA A 266 -9.71 -25.17 10.51
CA ALA A 266 -9.00 -26.42 10.85
C ALA A 266 -7.69 -26.59 10.07
N THR A 267 -7.68 -26.27 8.77
CA THR A 267 -6.49 -26.36 7.91
C THR A 267 -5.44 -25.31 8.29
N THR A 268 -5.87 -24.12 8.71
CA THR A 268 -4.94 -23.10 9.21
C THR A 268 -4.34 -23.48 10.56
N ASN A 269 -5.12 -24.15 11.42
CA ASN A 269 -4.61 -24.69 12.68
C ASN A 269 -3.54 -25.79 12.46
N ILE A 270 -3.73 -26.72 11.51
CA ILE A 270 -2.76 -27.81 11.24
C ILE A 270 -1.40 -27.26 10.74
N CYS A 271 -1.39 -26.23 9.89
CA CYS A 271 -0.16 -25.62 9.39
C CYS A 271 0.51 -24.66 10.43
N ALA A 272 -0.22 -24.28 11.49
CA ALA A 272 0.27 -23.46 12.61
C ALA A 272 0.77 -24.30 13.82
N THR A 273 0.25 -25.52 14.02
CA THR A 273 0.61 -26.42 15.13
C THR A 273 1.84 -27.28 14.89
N SER A 274 2.37 -27.37 13.66
CA SER A 274 3.67 -27.99 13.41
C SER A 274 4.81 -27.05 13.83
N VAL A 275 5.10 -26.99 15.13
CA VAL A 275 6.28 -26.37 15.74
C VAL A 275 7.10 -27.44 16.44
#